data_AF-A0A0K8Q6B9-F1
#
_entry.id   AF-A0A0K8Q6B9-F1
#
_cell.length_a   1.000
_cell.length_b   1.000
_cell.length_c   1.000
_cell.angle_alpha   90.00
_cell.angle_beta   90.00
_cell.angle_gamma   90.00
#
_symmetry.space_group_name_H-M   'P 1'
#
loop_
_entity.id
_entity.type
_entity.pdbx_description
1 polymer ?
#
loop_
_entity_poly.entity_id
_entity_poly.type
_entity_poly.pdbx_seq_one_letter_code
_entity_poly.pdbx_strand_id
1 'polypeptide(L)'
;MGLATIMPAWLAALLVCALFLIIALIGALVGLRKFKKAMPLLPEDTIRGLKHDLGIAKEGSAFDPAVLDPSSEQARAAKAAKDAKAAAAKAEKEAKAAAQPDLGPAPSEAELRRRLDQRRRHLTEVRDELGEETDVKTQALALLSATQDRLETGKERVGRQFAGLSESASSMLTRADGQPDPRWKPLLALAASTTVLLVLLRKLLKGQAPH
;
A
#
# COMPACT_ATOMS: atom_id res chain seq x y z
N MET A 1 11.45 26.76 -12.53
CA MET A 1 10.44 27.49 -13.32
C MET A 1 10.43 26.89 -14.71
N GLY A 2 9.38 26.17 -15.11
CA GLY A 2 9.36 25.37 -16.35
C GLY A 2 7.94 25.13 -16.85
N LEU A 3 7.32 23.97 -16.57
CA LEU A 3 5.96 23.65 -17.00
C LEU A 3 4.85 24.44 -16.27
N ALA A 4 5.11 24.95 -15.07
CA ALA A 4 4.12 25.64 -14.23
C ALA A 4 3.73 27.06 -14.73
N THR A 5 4.38 27.60 -15.75
CA THR A 5 4.04 28.90 -16.35
C THR A 5 3.10 28.76 -17.56
N ILE A 6 3.03 27.54 -18.15
CA ILE A 6 2.24 27.24 -19.35
C ILE A 6 0.93 26.51 -18.97
N MET A 7 0.88 25.88 -17.78
CA MET A 7 -0.30 25.18 -17.27
C MET A 7 -0.41 25.27 -15.74
N PRO A 8 -1.60 25.03 -15.15
CA PRO A 8 -1.80 25.01 -13.71
C PRO A 8 -0.86 24.02 -13.00
N ALA A 9 -0.38 24.38 -11.80
CA ALA A 9 0.58 23.57 -11.04
C ALA A 9 0.09 22.13 -10.76
N TRP A 10 -1.22 21.94 -10.56
CA TRP A 10 -1.81 20.62 -10.36
C TRP A 10 -1.68 19.72 -11.60
N LEU A 11 -1.82 20.28 -12.80
CA LEU A 11 -1.69 19.52 -14.06
C LEU A 11 -0.23 19.14 -14.31
N ALA A 12 0.69 20.07 -14.06
CA ALA A 12 2.12 19.79 -14.13
C ALA A 12 2.52 18.66 -13.17
N ALA A 13 1.99 18.65 -11.94
CA ALA A 13 2.25 17.58 -10.97
C ALA A 13 1.74 16.22 -11.46
N LEU A 14 0.54 16.16 -12.06
CA LEU A 14 0.01 14.93 -12.65
C LEU A 14 0.88 14.41 -13.81
N LEU A 15 1.36 15.29 -14.69
CA LEU A 15 2.23 14.90 -15.80
C LEU A 15 3.58 14.37 -15.32
N VAL A 16 4.18 15.00 -14.31
CA VAL A 16 5.42 14.51 -13.69
C VAL A 16 5.18 13.15 -13.04
N CYS A 17 4.09 13.00 -12.29
CA CYS A 17 3.71 11.71 -11.69
C CYS A 17 3.51 10.62 -12.75
N ALA A 18 2.81 10.94 -13.84
CA ALA A 18 2.60 10.04 -14.97
C ALA A 18 3.94 9.64 -15.62
N LEU A 19 4.86 10.57 -15.80
CA LEU A 19 6.21 10.27 -16.31
C LEU A 19 6.95 9.30 -15.39
N PHE A 20 6.91 9.51 -14.07
CA PHE A 20 7.51 8.59 -13.10
C PHE A 20 6.84 7.21 -13.13
N LEU A 21 5.52 7.12 -13.27
CA LEU A 21 4.81 5.85 -13.42
C LEU A 21 5.23 5.12 -14.69
N ILE A 22 5.45 5.83 -15.80
CA ILE A 22 5.95 5.24 -17.05
C ILE A 22 7.36 4.68 -16.84
N ILE A 23 8.26 5.45 -16.21
CA ILE A 23 9.63 5.00 -15.92
C ILE A 23 9.60 3.78 -14.98
N ALA A 24 8.79 3.82 -13.93
CA ALA A 24 8.61 2.72 -13.00
C ALA A 24 8.04 1.48 -13.69
N LEU A 25 7.08 1.64 -14.59
CA LEU A 25 6.51 0.54 -15.38
C LEU A 25 7.56 -0.09 -16.29
N ILE A 26 8.36 0.72 -17.00
CA ILE A 26 9.45 0.23 -17.85
C ILE A 26 10.49 -0.50 -16.99
N GLY A 27 10.89 0.10 -15.87
CA GLY A 27 11.81 -0.49 -14.90
C GLY A 27 11.30 -1.82 -14.34
N ALA A 28 10.01 -1.90 -14.00
CA ALA A 28 9.36 -3.12 -13.53
C ALA A 28 9.29 -4.18 -14.63
N LEU A 29 8.99 -3.82 -15.88
CA LEU A 29 8.96 -4.77 -17.00
C LEU A 29 10.35 -5.33 -17.32
N VAL A 30 11.37 -4.47 -17.34
CA VAL A 30 12.77 -4.88 -17.55
C VAL A 30 13.26 -5.71 -16.36
N GLY A 31 12.95 -5.25 -15.14
CA GLY A 31 13.25 -5.92 -13.89
C GLY A 31 12.65 -7.33 -13.85
N LEU A 32 11.35 -7.48 -14.15
CA LEU A 32 10.68 -8.77 -14.25
C LEU A 32 11.31 -9.68 -15.30
N ARG A 33 11.67 -9.15 -16.48
CA ARG A 33 12.31 -9.93 -17.54
C ARG A 33 13.70 -10.40 -17.14
N LYS A 34 14.49 -9.56 -16.47
CA LYS A 34 15.84 -9.88 -15.98
C LYS A 34 15.76 -10.81 -14.77
N PHE A 35 14.83 -10.58 -13.86
CA PHE A 35 14.54 -11.41 -12.69
C PHE A 35 14.14 -12.84 -13.11
N LYS A 36 13.23 -12.98 -14.10
CA LYS A 36 12.88 -14.29 -14.68
C LYS A 36 14.06 -15.01 -15.32
N LYS A 37 14.98 -14.29 -15.98
CA LYS A 37 16.19 -14.87 -16.58
C LYS A 37 17.27 -15.20 -15.55
N ALA A 38 17.35 -14.42 -14.47
CA ALA A 38 18.30 -14.60 -13.38
C ALA A 38 17.85 -15.65 -12.35
N MET A 39 16.59 -16.11 -12.41
CA MET A 39 16.09 -17.20 -11.57
C MET A 39 15.82 -18.48 -12.37
N PRO A 40 16.85 -19.29 -12.66
CA PRO A 40 16.69 -20.72 -12.89
C PRO A 40 16.62 -21.53 -11.58
N LEU A 41 16.36 -20.90 -10.42
CA LEU A 41 16.56 -21.48 -9.08
C LEU A 41 15.37 -21.32 -8.11
N LEU A 42 14.15 -21.03 -8.58
CA LEU A 42 12.97 -21.26 -7.73
C LEU A 42 12.56 -22.72 -7.91
N PRO A 43 12.97 -23.65 -7.01
CA PRO A 43 12.54 -25.03 -7.13
C PRO A 43 11.01 -25.08 -7.05
N GLU A 44 10.42 -26.04 -7.76
CA GLU A 44 8.95 -26.17 -7.82
C GLU A 44 8.31 -26.24 -6.43
N ASP A 45 9.06 -26.74 -5.45
CA ASP A 45 8.64 -26.84 -4.05
C ASP A 45 8.41 -25.46 -3.39
N THR A 46 9.17 -24.41 -3.71
CA THR A 46 8.94 -23.07 -3.15
C THR A 46 7.70 -22.42 -3.73
N ILE A 47 7.45 -22.64 -5.02
CA ILE A 47 6.22 -22.20 -5.68
C ILE A 47 5.02 -22.97 -5.12
N ARG A 48 5.19 -24.26 -4.81
CA ARG A 48 4.16 -25.08 -4.16
C ARG A 48 3.84 -24.60 -2.75
N GLY A 49 4.87 -24.29 -1.94
CA GLY A 49 4.69 -23.71 -0.60
C GLY A 49 3.95 -22.38 -0.63
N LEU A 50 4.35 -21.45 -1.51
CA LEU A 50 3.65 -20.17 -1.69
C LEU A 50 2.19 -20.33 -2.12
N LYS A 51 1.91 -21.27 -3.03
CA LYS A 51 0.53 -21.58 -3.44
C LYS A 51 -0.28 -22.22 -2.31
N HIS A 52 0.35 -23.03 -1.47
CA HIS A 52 -0.28 -23.60 -0.28
C HIS A 52 -0.65 -22.50 0.72
N ASP A 53 0.29 -21.60 1.03
CA ASP A 53 0.05 -20.47 1.95
C ASP A 53 -1.05 -19.54 1.43
N LEU A 54 -1.07 -19.26 0.13
CA LEU A 54 -2.15 -18.50 -0.52
C LEU A 54 -3.50 -19.24 -0.50
N GLY A 55 -3.48 -20.57 -0.64
CA GLY A 55 -4.65 -21.43 -0.56
C GLY A 55 -5.27 -21.37 0.84
N ILE A 56 -4.45 -21.52 1.87
CA ILE A 56 -4.87 -21.41 3.28
C ILE A 56 -5.37 -19.99 3.60
N ALA A 57 -4.69 -18.94 3.12
CA ALA A 57 -5.13 -17.57 3.35
C ALA A 57 -6.51 -17.27 2.73
N LYS A 58 -6.86 -17.96 1.64
CA LYS A 58 -8.11 -17.73 0.90
C LYS A 58 -9.25 -18.64 1.36
N GLU A 59 -8.97 -19.91 1.58
CA GLU A 59 -9.98 -20.97 1.82
C GLU A 59 -9.93 -21.53 3.25
N GLY A 60 -8.94 -21.12 4.06
CA GLY A 60 -8.79 -21.54 5.45
C GLY A 60 -8.46 -23.03 5.56
N SER A 61 -8.90 -23.67 6.65
CA SER A 61 -8.68 -25.10 6.92
C SER A 61 -9.41 -26.05 5.96
N ALA A 62 -10.29 -25.53 5.10
CA ALA A 62 -10.96 -26.30 4.07
C ALA A 62 -10.09 -26.51 2.81
N PHE A 63 -8.91 -25.89 2.76
CA PHE A 63 -8.00 -26.02 1.62
C PHE A 63 -7.35 -27.41 1.56
N ASP A 64 -7.59 -28.13 0.45
CA ASP A 64 -6.97 -29.43 0.19
C ASP A 64 -5.64 -29.26 -0.57
N PRO A 65 -4.48 -29.57 0.04
CA PRO A 65 -3.18 -29.47 -0.61
C PRO A 65 -3.02 -30.43 -1.80
N ALA A 66 -3.81 -31.49 -1.92
CA ALA A 66 -3.76 -32.43 -3.03
C ALA A 66 -4.16 -31.80 -4.37
N VAL A 67 -4.90 -30.68 -4.36
CA VAL A 67 -5.29 -29.92 -5.56
C VAL A 67 -4.08 -29.22 -6.22
N LEU A 68 -2.97 -29.05 -5.49
CA LEU A 68 -1.76 -28.41 -6.00
C LEU A 68 -0.88 -29.34 -6.86
N ASP A 69 -1.09 -30.65 -6.79
CA ASP A 69 -0.33 -31.62 -7.58
C ASP A 69 -0.96 -31.77 -8.99
N PRO A 70 -0.25 -31.42 -10.08
CA PRO A 70 -0.79 -31.52 -11.45
C PRO A 70 -1.09 -32.97 -11.89
N SER A 71 -0.57 -33.98 -11.18
CA SER A 71 -0.83 -35.40 -11.44
C SER A 71 -2.06 -35.95 -10.71
N SER A 72 -2.61 -35.22 -9.75
CA SER A 72 -3.74 -35.68 -8.93
C SER A 72 -5.08 -35.55 -9.66
N GLU A 73 -5.99 -36.50 -9.42
CA GLU A 73 -7.35 -36.47 -9.99
C GLU A 73 -8.15 -35.25 -9.52
N GLN A 74 -7.81 -34.71 -8.36
CA GLN A 74 -8.42 -33.57 -7.71
C GLN A 74 -8.09 -32.25 -8.46
N ALA A 75 -6.86 -32.09 -8.98
CA ALA A 75 -6.53 -30.95 -9.82
C ALA A 75 -7.27 -30.97 -11.17
N ARG A 76 -7.51 -32.17 -11.71
CA ARG A 76 -8.31 -32.36 -12.95
C ARG A 76 -9.80 -32.13 -12.69
N ALA A 77 -10.33 -32.61 -11.57
CA ALA A 77 -11.70 -32.33 -11.13
C ALA A 77 -11.92 -30.85 -10.82
N ALA A 78 -10.96 -30.17 -10.20
CA ALA A 78 -11.03 -28.73 -9.92
C ALA A 78 -10.99 -27.89 -11.20
N LYS A 79 -10.20 -28.28 -12.20
CA LYS A 79 -10.24 -27.66 -13.54
C LYS A 79 -11.57 -27.91 -14.24
N ALA A 80 -12.03 -29.16 -14.28
CA ALA A 80 -13.32 -29.51 -14.87
C ALA A 80 -14.50 -28.78 -14.19
N ALA A 81 -14.48 -28.63 -12.87
CA ALA A 81 -15.49 -27.87 -12.12
C ALA A 81 -15.42 -26.36 -12.40
N LYS A 82 -14.20 -25.80 -12.54
CA LYS A 82 -14.02 -24.39 -12.94
C LYS A 82 -14.50 -24.15 -14.37
N ASP A 83 -14.19 -25.05 -15.29
CA ASP A 83 -14.60 -24.96 -16.68
C ASP A 83 -16.11 -25.17 -16.83
N ALA A 84 -16.71 -26.09 -16.06
CA ALA A 84 -18.16 -26.28 -16.00
C ALA A 84 -18.87 -25.06 -15.38
N LYS A 85 -18.33 -24.47 -14.30
CA LYS A 85 -18.87 -23.22 -13.73
C LYS A 85 -18.70 -22.05 -14.69
N ALA A 86 -17.59 -21.97 -15.42
CA ALA A 86 -17.38 -20.94 -16.43
C ALA A 86 -18.31 -21.11 -17.63
N ALA A 87 -18.57 -22.35 -18.06
CA ALA A 87 -19.54 -22.66 -19.10
C ALA A 87 -20.98 -22.36 -18.65
N ALA A 88 -21.36 -22.74 -17.43
CA ALA A 88 -22.66 -22.43 -16.85
C ALA A 88 -22.86 -20.92 -16.67
N ALA A 89 -21.85 -20.20 -16.20
CA ALA A 89 -21.91 -18.74 -16.07
C ALA A 89 -21.97 -18.02 -17.43
N LYS A 90 -21.34 -18.58 -18.47
CA LYS A 90 -21.49 -18.08 -19.85
C LYS A 90 -22.90 -18.36 -20.39
N ALA A 91 -23.40 -19.58 -20.22
CA ALA A 91 -24.75 -19.96 -20.61
C ALA A 91 -25.82 -19.15 -19.86
N GLU A 92 -25.63 -18.85 -18.58
CA GLU A 92 -26.53 -18.01 -17.80
C GLU A 92 -26.46 -16.54 -18.21
N LYS A 93 -25.26 -16.02 -18.56
CA LYS A 93 -25.11 -14.67 -19.13
C LYS A 93 -25.75 -14.56 -20.51
N GLU A 94 -25.61 -15.58 -21.34
CA GLU A 94 -26.24 -15.65 -22.67
C GLU A 94 -27.76 -15.81 -22.55
N ALA A 95 -28.25 -16.61 -21.59
CA ALA A 95 -29.67 -16.73 -21.28
C ALA A 95 -30.25 -15.43 -20.72
N LYS A 96 -29.51 -14.71 -19.86
CA LYS A 96 -29.89 -13.38 -19.33
C LYS A 96 -29.75 -12.26 -20.36
N ALA A 97 -28.92 -12.42 -21.39
CA ALA A 97 -28.81 -11.50 -22.52
C ALA A 97 -29.88 -11.74 -23.59
N ALA A 98 -30.29 -13.01 -23.77
CA ALA A 98 -31.35 -13.42 -24.69
C ALA A 98 -32.76 -13.20 -24.10
N ALA A 99 -32.91 -13.32 -22.77
CA ALA A 99 -34.06 -12.82 -22.07
C ALA A 99 -33.99 -11.29 -22.06
N GLN A 100 -34.67 -10.64 -22.99
CA GLN A 100 -34.98 -9.22 -22.83
C GLN A 100 -35.61 -9.06 -21.44
N PRO A 101 -35.04 -8.24 -20.55
CA PRO A 101 -35.66 -8.00 -19.26
C PRO A 101 -37.06 -7.46 -19.55
N ASP A 102 -38.08 -8.19 -19.11
CA ASP A 102 -39.44 -7.68 -19.07
C ASP A 102 -39.42 -6.51 -18.08
N LEU A 103 -39.22 -5.32 -18.62
CA LEU A 103 -39.12 -4.08 -17.86
C LEU A 103 -40.47 -3.66 -17.26
N GLY A 104 -41.51 -4.49 -17.44
CA GLY A 104 -42.86 -4.20 -17.01
C GLY A 104 -43.42 -2.97 -17.74
N PRO A 105 -44.64 -2.53 -17.36
CA PRO A 105 -45.17 -1.28 -17.85
C PRO A 105 -44.27 -0.11 -17.45
N ALA A 106 -44.03 0.81 -18.39
CA ALA A 106 -43.23 2.01 -18.14
C ALA A 106 -43.75 2.74 -16.88
N PRO A 107 -42.90 3.06 -15.89
CA PRO A 107 -43.32 3.74 -14.67
C PRO A 107 -44.08 5.03 -14.98
N SER A 108 -45.19 5.25 -14.28
CA SER A 108 -45.99 6.47 -14.48
C SER A 108 -45.19 7.73 -14.11
N GLU A 109 -45.48 8.86 -14.74
CA GLU A 109 -44.75 10.12 -14.51
C GLU A 109 -44.79 10.56 -13.03
N ALA A 110 -45.93 10.33 -12.35
CA ALA A 110 -46.09 10.60 -10.93
C ALA A 110 -45.14 9.74 -10.06
N GLU A 111 -44.91 8.49 -10.45
CA GLU A 111 -44.00 7.59 -9.77
C GLU A 111 -42.53 7.98 -10.01
N LEU A 112 -42.20 8.41 -11.24
CA LEU A 112 -40.87 8.95 -11.54
C LEU A 112 -40.54 10.18 -10.68
N ARG A 113 -41.49 11.11 -10.52
CA ARG A 113 -41.32 12.28 -9.65
C ARG A 113 -41.10 11.88 -8.19
N ARG A 114 -41.87 10.92 -7.67
CA ARG A 114 -41.69 10.39 -6.31
C ARG A 114 -40.32 9.76 -6.09
N ARG A 115 -39.84 8.93 -7.03
CA ARG A 115 -38.50 8.30 -6.96
C ARG A 115 -37.39 9.34 -7.03
N LEU A 116 -37.56 10.36 -7.87
CA LEU A 116 -36.61 11.45 -7.98
C LEU A 116 -36.50 12.24 -6.67
N ASP A 117 -37.63 12.54 -6.03
CA ASP A 117 -37.66 13.24 -4.74
C ASP A 117 -37.07 12.38 -3.62
N GLN A 118 -37.36 11.07 -3.59
CA GLN A 118 -36.70 10.13 -2.67
C GLN A 118 -35.19 10.12 -2.86
N ARG A 119 -34.71 10.09 -4.11
CA ARG A 119 -33.29 10.09 -4.42
C ARG A 119 -32.60 11.40 -4.02
N ARG A 120 -33.26 12.55 -4.23
CA ARG A 120 -32.73 13.84 -3.76
C ARG A 120 -32.61 13.90 -2.25
N ARG A 121 -33.61 13.41 -1.52
CA ARG A 121 -33.57 13.36 -0.05
C ARG A 121 -32.45 12.45 0.44
N HIS A 122 -32.33 11.26 -0.15
CA HIS A 122 -31.28 10.33 0.20
C HIS A 122 -29.87 10.88 -0.09
N LEU A 123 -29.65 11.52 -1.25
CA LEU A 123 -28.37 12.17 -1.53
C LEU A 123 -28.07 13.34 -0.58
N THR A 124 -29.11 14.01 -0.09
CA THR A 124 -28.96 15.09 0.91
C THR A 124 -28.52 14.51 2.24
N GLU A 125 -29.19 13.45 2.71
CA GLU A 125 -28.85 12.72 3.94
C GLU A 125 -27.42 12.17 3.90
N VAL A 126 -27.05 11.46 2.84
CA VAL A 126 -25.69 10.91 2.67
C VAL A 126 -24.65 12.04 2.67
N ARG A 127 -24.94 13.18 2.04
CA ARG A 127 -24.02 14.33 2.05
C ARG A 127 -23.87 14.90 3.46
N ASP A 128 -24.96 15.04 4.19
CA ASP A 128 -24.96 15.63 5.53
C ASP A 128 -24.24 14.70 6.52
N GLU A 129 -24.47 13.38 6.43
CA GLU A 129 -23.75 12.33 7.17
C GLU A 129 -22.24 12.33 6.86
N LEU A 130 -21.86 12.36 5.57
CA LEU A 130 -20.45 12.50 5.20
C LEU A 130 -19.86 13.82 5.72
N GLY A 131 -20.64 14.90 5.79
CA GLY A 131 -20.22 16.19 6.35
C GLY A 131 -19.87 16.09 7.83
N GLU A 132 -20.64 15.32 8.61
CA GLU A 132 -20.36 15.06 10.02
C GLU A 132 -19.19 14.10 10.22
N GLU A 133 -19.13 13.01 9.46
CA GLU A 133 -18.06 12.01 9.58
C GLU A 133 -16.70 12.54 9.08
N THR A 134 -16.70 13.40 8.06
CA THR A 134 -15.49 13.98 7.46
C THR A 134 -15.07 15.31 8.08
N ASP A 135 -15.51 15.63 9.30
CA ASP A 135 -14.85 16.64 10.12
C ASP A 135 -13.48 16.13 10.64
N VAL A 136 -12.64 15.78 9.68
CA VAL A 136 -11.25 15.37 9.84
C VAL A 136 -10.44 16.53 10.42
N LYS A 137 -10.90 17.78 10.32
CA LYS A 137 -10.22 18.93 10.95
C LYS A 137 -10.36 18.86 12.46
N THR A 138 -11.55 18.63 13.00
CA THR A 138 -11.74 18.49 14.45
C THR A 138 -11.11 17.21 14.97
N GLN A 139 -11.22 16.09 14.24
CA GLN A 139 -10.53 14.84 14.60
C GLN A 139 -9.01 14.97 14.55
N ALA A 140 -8.45 15.65 13.53
CA ALA A 140 -7.03 15.89 13.42
C ALA A 140 -6.52 16.86 14.49
N LEU A 141 -7.28 17.90 14.85
CA LEU A 141 -6.95 18.81 15.95
C LEU A 141 -6.95 18.08 17.30
N ALA A 142 -7.92 17.19 17.52
CA ALA A 142 -7.95 16.33 18.71
C ALA A 142 -6.77 15.35 18.76
N LEU A 143 -6.38 14.76 17.62
CA LEU A 143 -5.21 13.88 17.54
C LEU A 143 -3.89 14.65 17.67
N LEU A 144 -3.78 15.87 17.13
CA LEU A 144 -2.58 16.70 17.24
C LEU A 144 -2.34 17.16 18.68
N SER A 145 -3.39 17.55 19.39
CA SER A 145 -3.29 17.90 20.82
C SER A 145 -2.92 16.69 21.67
N ALA A 146 -3.58 15.55 21.47
CA ALA A 146 -3.26 14.31 22.19
C ALA A 146 -1.83 13.78 21.90
N THR A 147 -1.28 14.07 20.73
CA THR A 147 0.09 13.70 20.38
C THR A 147 1.12 14.70 20.92
N GLN A 148 0.82 16.00 21.02
CA GLN A 148 1.70 16.98 21.66
C GLN A 148 1.97 16.63 23.13
N ASP A 149 0.94 16.31 23.91
CA ASP A 149 1.08 15.93 25.33
C ASP A 149 1.94 14.66 25.53
N ARG A 150 1.81 13.70 24.59
CA ARG A 150 2.64 12.48 24.58
C ARG A 150 4.06 12.73 24.08
N LEU A 151 4.26 13.74 23.23
CA LEU A 151 5.57 14.09 22.71
C LEU A 151 6.42 14.78 23.79
N GLU A 152 5.82 15.61 24.64
CA GLU A 152 6.53 16.26 25.75
C GLU A 152 6.99 15.24 26.80
N THR A 153 6.11 14.34 27.20
CA THR A 153 6.48 13.20 28.07
C THR A 153 7.45 12.22 27.40
N GLY A 154 7.38 12.08 26.07
CA GLY A 154 8.29 11.26 25.27
C GLY A 154 9.70 11.86 25.13
N LYS A 155 9.83 13.19 25.03
CA LYS A 155 11.12 13.90 24.89
C LYS A 155 12.07 13.61 26.05
N GLU A 156 11.57 13.52 27.28
CA GLU A 156 12.39 13.22 28.46
C GLU A 156 12.85 11.75 28.51
N ARG A 157 12.04 10.84 27.97
CA ARG A 157 12.35 9.40 27.89
C ARG A 157 13.33 9.12 26.74
N VAL A 158 13.08 9.71 25.57
CA VAL A 158 13.96 9.62 24.41
C VAL A 158 15.29 10.32 24.70
N GLY A 159 15.29 11.46 25.37
CA GLY A 159 16.51 12.14 25.81
C GLY A 159 17.38 11.26 26.72
N ARG A 160 16.77 10.57 27.69
CA ARG A 160 17.49 9.61 28.55
C ARG A 160 17.98 8.38 27.81
N GLN A 161 17.16 7.81 26.91
CA GLN A 161 17.58 6.65 26.10
C GLN A 161 18.69 7.00 25.11
N PHE A 162 18.62 8.19 24.52
CA PHE A 162 19.64 8.68 23.59
C PHE A 162 20.95 9.04 24.32
N ALA A 163 20.86 9.59 25.53
CA ALA A 163 22.04 9.81 26.38
C ALA A 163 22.74 8.48 26.72
N GLY A 164 21.99 7.46 27.16
CA GLY A 164 22.56 6.13 27.44
C GLY A 164 23.12 5.41 26.21
N LEU A 165 22.51 5.58 25.04
CA LEU A 165 23.03 5.10 23.76
C LEU A 165 24.30 5.84 23.34
N SER A 166 24.35 7.17 23.51
CA SER A 166 25.52 7.99 23.23
C SER A 166 26.68 7.63 24.16
N GLU A 167 26.41 7.36 25.43
CA GLU A 167 27.42 6.96 26.42
C GLU A 167 27.95 5.55 26.14
N SER A 168 27.07 4.64 25.69
CA SER A 168 27.44 3.30 25.22
C SER A 168 28.26 3.37 23.92
N ALA A 169 27.91 4.26 23.00
CA ALA A 169 28.65 4.47 21.75
C ALA A 169 30.03 5.11 22.02
N SER A 170 30.09 6.10 22.91
CA SER A 170 31.34 6.71 23.34
C SER A 170 32.24 5.70 24.04
N SER A 171 31.72 4.85 24.93
CA SER A 171 32.53 3.82 25.59
C SER A 171 33.03 2.74 24.63
N MET A 172 32.26 2.38 23.60
CA MET A 172 32.75 1.54 22.50
C MET A 172 33.84 2.22 21.66
N LEU A 173 33.71 3.52 21.39
CA LEU A 173 34.73 4.28 20.66
C LEU A 173 36.03 4.39 21.45
N THR A 174 35.96 4.69 22.74
CA THR A 174 37.13 4.76 23.63
C THR A 174 37.78 3.38 23.81
N ARG A 175 36.99 2.30 23.77
CA ARG A 175 37.51 0.93 23.77
C ARG A 175 38.12 0.50 22.43
N ALA A 176 37.82 1.20 21.34
CA ALA A 176 38.37 0.97 20.01
C ALA A 176 39.66 1.77 19.72
N ASP A 177 40.19 2.52 20.70
CA ASP A 177 41.50 3.18 20.63
C ASP A 177 42.69 2.18 20.67
N GLY A 178 42.40 0.89 20.91
CA GLY A 178 43.25 -0.23 20.51
C GLY A 178 42.82 -0.74 19.13
N GLN A 179 43.59 -0.41 18.10
CA GLN A 179 43.52 -0.85 16.69
C GLN A 179 42.34 -1.80 16.35
N PRO A 180 41.22 -1.32 15.78
CA PRO A 180 40.08 -2.17 15.47
C PRO A 180 40.34 -3.03 14.23
N ASP A 181 39.96 -4.30 14.32
CA ASP A 181 40.02 -5.28 13.24
C ASP A 181 39.38 -4.73 11.94
N PRO A 182 39.96 -5.01 10.76
CA PRO A 182 39.55 -4.43 9.47
C PRO A 182 38.09 -4.71 9.06
N ARG A 183 37.42 -5.65 9.74
CA ARG A 183 36.01 -6.02 9.52
C ARG A 183 35.01 -5.02 10.12
N TRP A 184 35.44 -4.17 11.06
CA TRP A 184 34.57 -3.21 11.75
C TRP A 184 34.63 -1.80 11.16
N LYS A 185 35.58 -1.54 10.24
CA LYS A 185 35.68 -0.30 9.45
C LYS A 185 34.38 0.12 8.73
N PRO A 186 33.63 -0.77 8.05
CA PRO A 186 32.38 -0.36 7.39
C PRO A 186 31.28 0.02 8.38
N LEU A 187 31.25 -0.59 9.58
CA LEU A 187 30.27 -0.26 10.61
C LEU A 187 30.57 1.09 11.28
N LEU A 188 31.85 1.43 11.49
CA LEU A 188 32.26 2.75 11.96
C LEU A 188 32.00 3.85 10.93
N ALA A 189 32.23 3.56 9.63
CA ALA A 189 31.87 4.49 8.56
C ALA A 189 30.35 4.71 8.48
N LEU A 190 29.54 3.68 8.75
CA LEU A 190 28.08 3.79 8.83
C LEU A 190 27.65 4.67 10.01
N ALA A 191 28.25 4.47 11.19
CA ALA A 191 27.96 5.26 12.38
C ALA A 191 28.33 6.75 12.20
N ALA A 192 29.49 7.03 11.56
CA ALA A 192 29.89 8.39 11.20
C ALA A 192 28.97 9.02 10.14
N SER A 193 28.44 8.23 9.21
CA SER A 193 27.47 8.71 8.21
C SER A 193 26.14 9.12 8.85
N THR A 194 25.66 8.37 9.83
CA THR A 194 24.40 8.69 10.53
C THR A 194 24.48 9.97 11.36
N THR A 195 25.63 10.30 11.98
CA THR A 195 25.78 11.55 12.73
C THR A 195 25.83 12.76 11.79
N VAL A 196 26.49 12.65 10.64
CA VAL A 196 26.50 13.68 9.59
C VAL A 196 25.08 13.90 9.04
N LEU A 197 24.31 12.82 8.80
CA LEU A 197 22.91 12.90 8.36
C LEU A 197 22.01 13.63 9.38
N LEU A 198 22.18 13.34 10.67
CA LEU A 198 21.42 14.00 11.74
C LEU A 198 21.78 15.49 11.89
N VAL A 199 23.05 15.85 11.73
CA VAL A 199 23.49 17.25 11.72
C VAL A 199 22.94 17.99 10.49
N LEU A 200 22.95 17.37 9.31
CA LEU A 200 22.35 17.91 8.09
C LEU A 200 20.84 18.08 8.22
N LEU A 201 20.12 17.10 8.77
CA LEU A 201 18.68 17.21 9.04
C LEU A 201 18.38 18.37 10.01
N ARG A 202 19.15 18.49 11.11
CA ARG A 202 18.98 19.58 12.08
C ARG A 202 19.23 20.94 11.44
N LYS A 203 20.22 21.06 10.55
CA LYS A 203 20.54 22.30 9.84
C LYS A 203 19.47 22.64 8.79
N LEU A 204 18.89 21.64 8.11
CA LEU A 204 17.81 21.83 7.15
C LEU A 204 16.51 22.29 7.83
N LEU A 205 16.17 21.71 8.99
CA LEU A 205 14.97 22.04 9.76
C LEU A 205 15.09 23.41 10.45
N LYS A 206 16.29 23.84 10.85
CA LYS A 206 16.53 25.20 11.39
C LYS A 206 16.70 26.28 10.30
N GLY A 207 17.05 25.90 9.08
CA GLY A 207 17.27 26.83 7.96
C GLY A 207 16.00 27.33 7.26
N GLN A 208 14.81 26.89 7.68
CA GLN A 208 13.51 27.33 7.13
C GLN A 208 12.75 28.32 8.02
N ALA A 209 13.39 28.95 9.02
CA ALA A 209 12.80 30.10 9.69
C ALA A 209 13.07 31.37 8.85
N PRO A 210 12.05 32.08 8.35
CA PRO A 210 12.22 33.26 7.51
C PRO A 210 12.70 34.47 8.32
N HIS A 211 13.67 35.20 7.76
CA HIS A 211 13.81 36.64 7.96
C HIS A 211 13.44 37.32 6.64
#